data_AF-A0A939MC79-F1
#
_entry.id   AF-A0A939MC79-F1
#
_cell.length_a   1.000
_cell.length_b   1.000
_cell.length_c   1.000
_cell.angle_alpha   90.00
_cell.angle_beta   90.00
_cell.angle_gamma   90.00
#
_symmetry.space_group_name_H-M   'P 1'
#
loop_
_entity.id
_entity.type
_entity.pdbx_description
1 polymer ?
#
loop_
_entity_poly.entity_id
_entity_poly.type
_entity_poly.pdbx_seq_one_letter_code
_entity_poly.pdbx_strand_id
1 'polypeptide(L)'
;MAIHPSDPPAAAVVAVKRAVASRVGNPKFPRSRLSTANRDAVFISLPHRIAYLAFGKIRRADKLRAAAKLGNWRFLVIEAKRRTAADDGGGGEEQEPIAAATIVKSAATMYETTYELGDLNEGPFVAATSEAIRRAEKLPEVREGRFEAFLLTVPAVHVTALWLQDYQDCHGDADLLLTLPPSDQALEPYRPMASAAFLAVVQDLARKVTSEYATRG
;
A
#
# COMPACT_ATOMS: atom_id res chain seq x y z
N MET A 1 -4.05 -17.42 4.57
CA MET A 1 -4.03 -16.04 4.02
C MET A 1 -3.78 -16.19 2.54
N ALA A 2 -4.70 -15.75 1.68
CA ALA A 2 -4.66 -16.02 0.24
C ALA A 2 -3.84 -14.96 -0.54
N ILE A 3 -3.64 -13.81 0.09
CA ILE A 3 -2.67 -12.80 -0.34
C ILE A 3 -1.32 -13.14 0.30
N HIS A 4 -0.31 -13.35 -0.53
CA HIS A 4 1.06 -13.54 -0.11
C HIS A 4 1.73 -12.17 0.09
N PRO A 5 2.30 -11.90 1.27
CA PRO A 5 3.09 -10.69 1.46
C PRO A 5 4.37 -10.77 0.63
N SER A 6 4.77 -9.66 0.01
CA SER A 6 6.09 -9.54 -0.62
C SER A 6 7.19 -9.77 0.42
N ASP A 7 8.32 -10.37 0.05
CA ASP A 7 9.43 -10.60 0.98
C ASP A 7 10.42 -9.42 1.02
N PRO A 8 10.42 -8.58 2.09
CA PRO A 8 11.32 -7.45 2.20
C PRO A 8 12.75 -7.87 2.56
N PRO A 9 13.79 -7.16 2.07
CA PRO A 9 15.15 -7.34 2.54
C PRO A 9 15.23 -7.21 4.07
N ALA A 10 16.00 -8.10 4.72
CA ALA A 10 16.16 -8.08 6.17
C ALA A 10 16.59 -6.70 6.72
N ALA A 11 17.47 -6.00 5.99
CA ALA A 11 17.90 -4.65 6.34
C ALA A 11 16.74 -3.63 6.34
N ALA A 12 15.76 -3.77 5.43
CA ALA A 12 14.56 -2.94 5.43
C ALA A 12 13.65 -3.23 6.64
N VAL A 13 13.54 -4.51 7.05
CA VAL A 13 12.82 -4.93 8.26
C VAL A 13 13.47 -4.36 9.51
N VAL A 14 14.80 -4.36 9.59
CA VAL A 14 15.53 -3.74 10.71
C VAL A 14 15.30 -2.23 10.74
N ALA A 15 15.36 -1.57 9.58
CA ALA A 15 15.12 -0.13 9.48
C ALA A 15 13.72 0.28 9.96
N VAL A 16 12.67 -0.45 9.55
CA VAL A 16 11.30 -0.14 10.00
C VAL A 16 11.12 -0.36 11.49
N LYS A 17 11.63 -1.47 12.04
CA LYS A 17 11.54 -1.75 13.49
C LYS A 17 12.22 -0.64 14.30
N ARG A 18 13.40 -0.19 13.88
CA ARG A 18 14.11 0.93 14.51
C ARG A 18 13.29 2.22 14.44
N ALA A 19 12.70 2.52 13.28
CA ALA A 19 11.92 3.73 13.07
C ALA A 19 10.60 3.78 13.85
N VAL A 20 9.95 2.62 14.03
CA VAL A 20 8.74 2.50 14.87
C VAL A 20 9.13 2.62 16.34
N ALA A 21 10.14 1.90 16.80
CA ALA A 21 10.59 1.92 18.19
C ALA A 21 11.02 3.31 18.67
N SER A 22 11.56 4.16 17.79
CA SER A 22 11.97 5.53 18.15
C SER A 22 10.78 6.49 18.38
N ARG A 23 9.57 6.13 17.94
CA ARG A 23 8.36 6.94 18.09
C ARG A 23 7.36 6.38 19.09
N VAL A 24 7.29 5.06 19.26
CA VAL A 24 6.31 4.42 20.15
C VAL A 24 6.57 4.79 21.61
N GLY A 25 5.55 5.39 22.25
CA GLY A 25 5.64 5.88 23.63
C GLY A 25 6.50 7.15 23.78
N ASN A 26 6.85 7.84 22.68
CA ASN A 26 7.75 8.99 22.75
C ASN A 26 6.98 10.31 22.93
N PRO A 27 7.08 10.98 24.10
CA PRO A 27 6.29 12.17 24.42
C PRO A 27 6.65 13.39 23.56
N LYS A 28 7.76 13.35 22.81
CA LYS A 28 8.13 14.42 21.86
C LYS A 28 7.17 14.53 20.67
N PHE A 29 6.28 13.55 20.46
CA PHE A 29 5.32 13.54 19.36
C PHE A 29 3.86 13.45 19.86
N PRO A 30 3.38 14.38 20.70
CA PRO A 30 2.14 14.21 21.48
C PRO A 30 0.84 14.09 20.66
N ARG A 31 0.87 14.39 19.37
CA ARG A 31 -0.27 14.25 18.44
C ARG A 31 -0.24 12.94 17.64
N SER A 32 0.80 12.13 17.81
CA SER A 32 0.99 10.88 17.07
C SER A 32 0.29 9.74 17.79
N ARG A 33 -0.49 8.94 17.06
CA ARG A 33 -1.07 7.68 17.55
C ARG A 33 0.00 6.73 18.06
N LEU A 34 1.16 6.69 17.39
CA LEU A 34 2.30 5.88 17.85
C LEU A 34 2.84 6.35 19.20
N SER A 35 2.87 7.65 19.46
CA SER A 35 3.35 8.18 20.74
C SER A 35 2.51 7.71 21.93
N THR A 36 1.22 7.46 21.71
CA THR A 36 0.27 6.97 22.72
C THR A 36 0.05 5.47 22.69
N ALA A 37 0.64 4.76 21.72
CA ALA A 37 0.43 3.34 21.54
C ALA A 37 1.14 2.51 22.62
N ASN A 38 0.55 1.36 22.96
CA ASN A 38 1.15 0.40 23.86
C ASN A 38 2.33 -0.31 23.17
N ARG A 39 3.55 -0.08 23.66
CA ARG A 39 4.78 -0.64 23.09
C ARG A 39 4.76 -2.15 22.93
N ASP A 40 4.16 -2.87 23.87
CA ASP A 40 4.15 -4.34 23.87
C ASP A 40 3.05 -4.91 22.95
N ALA A 41 2.14 -4.07 22.47
CA ALA A 41 1.05 -4.45 21.58
C ALA A 41 1.26 -3.97 20.13
N VAL A 42 2.38 -3.29 19.84
CA VAL A 42 2.70 -2.78 18.50
C VAL A 42 3.58 -3.75 17.73
N PHE A 43 3.15 -4.08 16.50
CA PHE A 43 3.93 -4.89 15.57
C PHE A 43 3.79 -4.37 14.14
N ILE A 44 4.71 -4.77 13.27
CA ILE A 44 4.65 -4.47 11.84
C ILE A 44 3.95 -5.60 11.09
N SER A 45 3.08 -5.29 10.13
CA SER A 45 2.40 -6.31 9.31
C SER A 45 2.48 -5.98 7.82
N LEU A 46 2.28 -7.04 7.02
CA LEU A 46 2.04 -7.02 5.57
C LEU A 46 3.01 -6.11 4.79
N PRO A 47 4.30 -6.47 4.70
CA PRO A 47 5.20 -5.78 3.78
C PRO A 47 4.66 -5.87 2.37
N HIS A 48 4.46 -4.72 1.74
CA HIS A 48 4.10 -4.64 0.33
C HIS A 48 5.06 -3.68 -0.36
N ARG A 49 5.50 -4.07 -1.56
CA ARG A 49 6.29 -3.18 -2.41
C ARG A 49 5.41 -2.08 -2.96
N ILE A 50 5.96 -0.87 -3.02
CA ILE A 50 5.34 0.24 -3.74
C ILE A 50 5.73 0.12 -5.22
N ALA A 51 4.73 0.09 -6.08
CA ALA A 51 4.89 0.16 -7.53
C ALA A 51 4.53 1.57 -8.00
N TYR A 52 5.32 2.15 -8.91
CA TYR A 52 5.09 3.49 -9.43
C TYR A 52 4.79 3.43 -10.92
N LEU A 53 3.66 4.00 -11.34
CA LEU A 53 3.34 4.23 -12.74
C LEU A 53 3.61 5.70 -13.08
N ALA A 54 4.72 5.95 -13.76
CA ALA A 54 5.15 7.30 -14.13
C ALA A 54 4.30 7.87 -15.29
N PHE A 55 4.03 9.17 -15.27
CA PHE A 55 3.19 9.85 -16.26
C PHE A 55 3.52 9.53 -17.72
N GLY A 56 4.81 9.62 -18.08
CA GLY A 56 5.27 9.33 -19.44
C GLY A 56 5.06 7.87 -19.87
N LYS A 57 4.94 6.95 -18.91
CA LYS A 57 4.63 5.54 -19.17
C LYS A 57 3.13 5.29 -19.28
N ILE A 58 2.28 6.03 -18.55
CA ILE A 58 0.81 5.87 -18.60
C ILE A 58 0.33 5.89 -20.06
N ARG A 59 0.71 6.91 -20.82
CA ARG A 59 0.18 7.16 -22.18
C ARG A 59 0.56 6.12 -23.23
N ARG A 60 1.61 5.33 -22.98
CA ARG A 60 2.18 4.37 -23.95
C ARG A 60 2.15 2.94 -23.42
N ALA A 61 1.56 2.72 -22.25
CA ALA A 61 1.53 1.42 -21.62
C ALA A 61 0.45 0.57 -22.29
N ASP A 62 0.86 -0.56 -22.85
CA ASP A 62 -0.07 -1.62 -23.27
C ASP A 62 -0.39 -2.55 -22.09
N LYS A 63 0.59 -2.76 -21.19
CA LYS A 63 0.45 -3.63 -20.00
C LYS A 63 0.96 -2.93 -18.74
N LEU A 64 0.22 -3.06 -17.65
CA LEU A 64 0.55 -2.45 -16.36
C LEU A 64 1.88 -2.99 -15.79
N ARG A 65 2.09 -4.31 -15.82
CA ARG A 65 3.32 -4.96 -15.34
C ARG A 65 4.59 -4.44 -15.98
N ALA A 66 4.56 -4.16 -17.28
CA ALA A 66 5.70 -3.64 -18.02
C ALA A 66 5.95 -2.14 -17.78
N ALA A 67 4.90 -1.39 -17.42
CA ALA A 67 4.97 0.05 -17.26
C ALA A 67 5.26 0.49 -15.82
N ALA A 68 4.82 -0.28 -14.82
CA ALA A 68 5.01 0.01 -13.42
C ALA A 68 6.43 -0.36 -12.96
N LYS A 69 7.06 0.53 -12.19
CA LYS A 69 8.38 0.31 -11.60
C LYS A 69 8.25 -0.01 -10.12
N LEU A 70 8.74 -1.16 -9.70
CA LEU A 70 8.86 -1.50 -8.28
C LEU A 70 9.89 -0.61 -7.61
N GLY A 71 9.60 -0.15 -6.40
CA GLY A 71 10.45 0.75 -5.65
C GLY A 71 10.48 0.42 -4.17
N ASN A 72 10.01 1.37 -3.37
CA ASN A 72 10.16 1.37 -1.93
C ASN A 72 9.32 0.28 -1.25
N TRP A 73 9.59 0.06 0.04
CA TRP A 73 8.85 -0.88 0.86
C TRP A 73 7.89 -0.13 1.77
N ARG A 74 6.65 -0.61 1.88
CA ARG A 74 5.68 -0.07 2.83
C ARG A 74 5.26 -1.15 3.82
N PHE A 75 5.20 -0.77 5.09
CA PHE A 75 4.81 -1.62 6.20
C PHE A 75 3.65 -0.96 6.93
N LEU A 76 2.62 -1.72 7.27
CA LEU A 76 1.62 -1.26 8.22
C LEU A 76 2.15 -1.45 9.64
N VAL A 77 1.85 -0.49 10.51
CA VAL A 77 2.11 -0.60 11.95
C VAL A 77 0.77 -0.81 12.61
N ILE A 78 0.65 -1.97 13.24
CA ILE A 78 -0.59 -2.46 13.87
C ILE A 78 -0.42 -2.36 15.38
N GLU A 79 -1.49 -1.93 16.05
CA GLU A 79 -1.65 -2.06 17.49
C GLU A 79 -2.73 -3.11 17.78
N ALA A 80 -2.38 -4.13 18.55
CA ALA A 80 -3.36 -5.08 19.08
C ALA A 80 -4.12 -4.45 20.24
N LYS A 81 -5.43 -4.25 20.08
CA LYS A 81 -6.32 -3.80 21.14
C LYS A 81 -7.20 -4.95 21.60
N ARG A 82 -7.27 -5.17 22.90
CA ARG A 82 -8.30 -6.05 23.46
C ARG A 82 -9.64 -5.33 23.35
N ARG A 83 -10.64 -5.95 22.72
CA ARG A 83 -12.02 -5.50 22.87
C ARG A 83 -12.42 -5.59 24.34
N THR A 84 -12.82 -4.47 24.91
CA THR A 84 -13.52 -4.47 26.20
C THR A 84 -14.93 -4.99 25.99
N ALA A 85 -15.41 -5.85 26.90
CA ALA A 85 -16.65 -6.63 26.80
C ALA A 85 -17.98 -5.83 26.67
N ALA A 86 -17.92 -4.51 26.49
CA ALA A 86 -19.09 -3.67 26.27
C ALA A 86 -19.60 -3.69 24.81
N ASP A 87 -18.76 -4.08 23.85
CA ASP A 87 -19.15 -4.19 22.44
C ASP A 87 -19.35 -5.68 22.06
N ASP A 88 -20.62 -6.10 22.03
CA ASP A 88 -21.16 -7.29 21.37
C ASP A 88 -20.27 -8.55 21.31
N GLY A 89 -20.34 -9.36 22.39
CA GLY A 89 -20.38 -10.82 22.26
C GLY A 89 -19.23 -11.50 21.52
N GLY A 90 -17.99 -11.10 21.77
CA GLY A 90 -16.80 -11.84 21.30
C GLY A 90 -15.51 -11.14 21.70
N GLY A 91 -14.80 -11.68 22.69
CA GLY A 91 -13.48 -11.22 23.11
C GLY A 91 -12.43 -11.54 22.04
N GLY A 92 -12.43 -10.79 20.94
CA GLY A 92 -11.40 -10.82 19.91
C GLY A 92 -10.33 -9.76 20.15
N GLU A 93 -9.09 -10.06 19.80
CA GLU A 93 -8.06 -9.04 19.61
C GLU A 93 -8.35 -8.29 18.32
N GLU A 94 -8.60 -6.99 18.43
CA GLU A 94 -8.79 -6.11 17.28
C GLU A 94 -7.43 -5.56 16.86
N GLN A 95 -7.06 -5.82 15.61
CA GLN A 95 -5.83 -5.33 15.02
C GLN A 95 -6.12 -4.00 14.33
N GLU A 96 -5.72 -2.89 14.94
CA GLU A 96 -5.91 -1.55 14.37
C GLU A 96 -4.63 -1.09 13.65
N PRO A 97 -4.71 -0.72 12.36
CA PRO A 97 -3.58 -0.11 11.67
C PRO A 97 -3.45 1.37 12.09
N ILE A 98 -2.45 1.67 12.91
CA ILE A 98 -2.26 3.00 13.52
C ILE A 98 -1.31 3.90 12.74
N ALA A 99 -0.41 3.31 11.95
CA ALA A 99 0.52 4.05 11.09
C ALA A 99 0.96 3.19 9.90
N ALA A 100 1.67 3.80 8.95
CA ALA A 100 2.39 3.05 7.93
C ALA A 100 3.74 3.69 7.61
N ALA A 101 4.76 2.86 7.53
CA ALA A 101 6.14 3.26 7.35
C ALA A 101 6.59 2.94 5.92
N THR A 102 7.16 3.93 5.25
CA THR A 102 7.81 3.76 3.95
C THR A 102 9.33 3.72 4.16
N ILE A 103 9.93 2.61 3.76
CA ILE A 103 11.36 2.36 3.83
C ILE A 103 11.95 2.49 2.42
N VAL A 104 12.97 3.33 2.33
CA VAL A 104 13.65 3.66 1.07
C VAL A 104 15.06 3.11 1.10
N LYS A 105 15.59 2.83 -0.09
CA LYS A 105 17.00 2.45 -0.24
C LYS A 105 17.85 3.72 -0.06
N SER A 106 18.76 3.69 0.91
CA SER A 106 19.62 4.84 1.25
C SER A 106 20.93 4.79 0.45
N ALA A 107 21.64 3.65 0.51
CA ALA A 107 22.83 3.39 -0.27
C ALA A 107 22.88 1.94 -0.75
N ALA A 108 23.61 1.70 -1.84
CA ALA A 108 24.07 0.37 -2.19
C ALA A 108 25.54 0.40 -2.57
N THR A 109 26.29 -0.48 -1.91
CA THR A 109 27.64 -0.88 -2.29
C THR A 109 27.57 -2.26 -2.95
N MET A 110 28.73 -2.78 -3.37
CA MET A 110 28.84 -4.14 -3.90
C MET A 110 28.43 -5.23 -2.90
N TYR A 111 28.54 -4.95 -1.60
CA TYR A 111 28.37 -5.95 -0.53
C TYR A 111 27.14 -5.69 0.35
N GLU A 112 26.61 -4.47 0.35
CA GLU A 112 25.56 -4.07 1.25
C GLU A 112 24.59 -3.10 0.59
N THR A 113 23.29 -3.33 0.80
CA THR A 113 22.25 -2.33 0.53
C THR A 113 21.66 -1.88 1.87
N THR A 114 21.76 -0.59 2.15
CA THR A 114 21.21 0.01 3.36
C THR A 114 19.84 0.61 3.09
N TYR A 115 19.03 0.62 4.13
CA TYR A 115 17.66 1.12 4.11
C TYR A 115 17.44 2.11 5.24
N GLU A 116 16.63 3.12 4.98
CA GLU A 116 16.27 4.14 5.96
C GLU A 116 14.78 4.47 5.89
N LEU A 117 14.29 5.14 6.92
CA LEU A 117 12.93 5.66 6.92
C LEU A 117 12.82 6.82 5.94
N GLY A 118 12.03 6.64 4.89
CA GLY A 118 11.67 7.74 3.99
C GLY A 118 10.47 8.52 4.53
N ASP A 119 9.43 7.81 4.98
CA ASP A 119 8.22 8.44 5.50
C ASP A 119 7.58 7.57 6.60
N LEU A 120 6.91 8.22 7.56
CA LEU A 120 6.02 7.55 8.49
C LEU A 120 4.75 8.36 8.61
N ASN A 121 3.65 7.79 8.10
CA ASN A 121 2.38 8.48 8.06
C ASN A 121 1.36 7.85 9.01
N GLU A 122 0.55 8.72 9.59
CA GLU A 122 -0.60 8.40 10.41
C GLU A 122 -1.78 9.12 9.78
N GLY A 123 -2.81 8.39 9.38
CA GLY A 123 -3.93 9.02 8.67
C GLY A 123 -4.87 8.05 7.98
N PRO A 124 -5.92 8.58 7.33
CA PRO A 124 -6.99 7.78 6.74
C PRO A 124 -6.50 6.81 5.66
N PHE A 125 -5.38 7.13 5.01
CA PHE A 125 -4.77 6.27 4.00
C PHE A 125 -4.22 4.94 4.56
N VAL A 126 -3.79 4.95 5.83
CA VAL A 126 -3.38 3.73 6.54
C VAL A 126 -4.57 2.78 6.68
N ALA A 127 -5.70 3.30 7.15
CA ALA A 127 -6.95 2.55 7.25
C ALA A 127 -7.47 2.11 5.87
N ALA A 128 -7.38 2.96 4.85
CA ALA A 128 -7.79 2.63 3.49
C ALA A 128 -6.99 1.46 2.90
N THR A 129 -5.68 1.41 3.16
CA THR A 129 -4.83 0.29 2.72
C THR A 129 -5.24 -1.01 3.40
N SER A 130 -5.43 -0.98 4.73
CA SER A 130 -5.88 -2.15 5.47
C SER A 130 -7.28 -2.62 5.04
N GLU A 131 -8.19 -1.69 4.74
CA GLU A 131 -9.53 -2.02 4.26
C GLU A 131 -9.50 -2.64 2.86
N ALA A 132 -8.68 -2.10 1.95
CA ALA A 132 -8.50 -2.68 0.62
C ALA A 132 -8.00 -4.13 0.71
N ILE A 133 -7.06 -4.42 1.61
CA ILE A 133 -6.56 -5.78 1.84
C ILE A 133 -7.67 -6.68 2.39
N ARG A 134 -8.39 -6.24 3.43
CA ARG A 134 -9.52 -7.01 4.00
C ARG A 134 -10.61 -7.31 2.97
N ARG A 135 -10.89 -6.39 2.05
CA ARG A 135 -11.84 -6.59 0.96
C ARG A 135 -11.32 -7.57 -0.07
N ALA A 136 -10.05 -7.42 -0.46
CA ALA A 136 -9.38 -8.32 -1.39
C ALA A 136 -9.39 -9.77 -0.90
N GLU A 137 -9.10 -10.02 0.39
CA GLU A 137 -9.13 -11.37 0.98
C GLU A 137 -10.53 -12.04 0.99
N LYS A 138 -11.59 -11.24 0.77
CA LYS A 138 -12.97 -11.75 0.66
C LYS A 138 -13.36 -12.13 -0.76
N LEU A 139 -12.58 -11.74 -1.76
CA LEU A 139 -12.85 -12.07 -3.16
C LEU A 139 -12.63 -13.57 -3.42
N PRO A 140 -13.58 -14.26 -4.08
CA PRO A 140 -13.43 -15.67 -4.43
C PRO A 140 -12.14 -15.96 -5.20
N GLU A 141 -11.81 -15.13 -6.18
CA GLU A 141 -10.63 -15.26 -7.03
C GLU A 141 -9.35 -15.21 -6.19
N VAL A 142 -9.28 -14.27 -5.24
CA VAL A 142 -8.13 -14.12 -4.34
C VAL A 142 -8.01 -15.30 -3.38
N ARG A 143 -9.13 -15.85 -2.91
CA ARG A 143 -9.16 -17.00 -1.98
C ARG A 143 -8.67 -18.30 -2.62
N GLU A 144 -8.98 -18.48 -3.90
CA GLU A 144 -8.64 -19.68 -4.67
C GLU A 144 -7.28 -19.57 -5.37
N GLY A 145 -6.85 -18.33 -5.65
CA GLY A 145 -5.59 -18.04 -6.34
C GLY A 145 -4.39 -17.81 -5.41
N ARG A 146 -3.29 -17.36 -6.03
CA ARG A 146 -2.07 -16.96 -5.32
C ARG A 146 -1.66 -15.58 -5.79
N PHE A 147 -1.96 -14.58 -4.97
CA PHE A 147 -1.70 -13.19 -5.30
C PHE A 147 -0.59 -12.60 -4.45
N GLU A 148 0.31 -11.84 -5.08
CA GLU A 148 1.24 -10.95 -4.38
C GLU A 148 0.68 -9.52 -4.37
N ALA A 149 0.70 -8.88 -3.20
CA ALA A 149 0.17 -7.53 -3.02
C ALA A 149 1.23 -6.44 -3.19
N PHE A 150 0.92 -5.49 -4.06
CA PHE A 150 1.67 -4.26 -4.27
C PHE A 150 0.80 -3.05 -3.98
N LEU A 151 1.40 -1.95 -3.52
CA LEU A 151 0.73 -0.66 -3.50
C LEU A 151 1.12 0.11 -4.75
N LEU A 152 0.22 0.18 -5.72
CA LEU A 152 0.43 0.94 -6.95
C LEU A 152 0.11 2.41 -6.70
N THR A 153 1.06 3.30 -6.98
CA THR A 153 0.86 4.74 -6.96
C THR A 153 1.03 5.31 -8.37
N VAL A 154 0.09 6.15 -8.77
CA VAL A 154 0.09 6.91 -10.02
C VAL A 154 0.06 8.40 -9.69
N PRO A 155 1.23 9.02 -9.38
CA PRO A 155 1.25 10.38 -8.83
C PRO A 155 0.59 11.42 -9.72
N ALA A 156 0.74 11.30 -11.04
CA ALA A 156 0.28 12.29 -12.00
C ALA A 156 -1.25 12.47 -12.06
N VAL A 157 -2.00 11.48 -11.58
CA VAL A 157 -3.47 11.55 -11.46
C VAL A 157 -3.93 11.33 -10.02
N HIS A 158 -3.01 11.39 -9.05
CA HIS A 158 -3.28 11.21 -7.62
C HIS A 158 -4.02 9.91 -7.27
N VAL A 159 -3.74 8.82 -7.99
CA VAL A 159 -4.37 7.51 -7.76
C VAL A 159 -3.44 6.62 -6.95
N THR A 160 -3.99 5.95 -5.94
CA THR A 160 -3.37 4.77 -5.34
C THR A 160 -4.31 3.57 -5.43
N ALA A 161 -3.77 2.39 -5.68
CA ALA A 161 -4.51 1.14 -5.67
C ALA A 161 -3.72 0.02 -4.98
N LEU A 162 -4.44 -0.88 -4.31
CA LEU A 162 -3.93 -2.21 -4.00
C LEU A 162 -3.94 -3.02 -5.29
N TRP A 163 -2.76 -3.42 -5.75
CA TRP A 163 -2.58 -4.21 -6.95
C TRP A 163 -2.17 -5.62 -6.55
N LEU A 164 -3.04 -6.57 -6.87
CA LEU A 164 -2.86 -7.99 -6.64
C LEU A 164 -2.36 -8.60 -7.95
N GLN A 165 -1.10 -9.00 -7.96
CA GLN A 165 -0.52 -9.72 -9.09
C GLN A 165 -0.72 -11.21 -8.89
N ASP A 166 -1.36 -11.86 -9.84
CA ASP A 166 -1.43 -13.32 -9.84
C ASP A 166 -0.05 -13.93 -10.12
N TYR A 167 0.34 -14.92 -9.32
CA TYR A 167 1.66 -15.54 -9.41
C TYR A 167 1.81 -16.46 -10.64
N GLN A 168 0.72 -17.05 -11.13
CA GLN A 168 0.72 -18.01 -12.24
C GLN A 168 0.64 -17.32 -13.59
N ASP A 169 -0.03 -16.17 -13.66
CA ASP A 169 -0.14 -15.38 -14.87
C ASP A 169 1.03 -14.41 -15.01
N CYS A 170 1.95 -14.68 -15.94
CA CYS A 170 3.07 -13.79 -16.22
C CYS A 170 2.68 -12.55 -17.04
N HIS A 171 1.51 -12.56 -17.69
CA HIS A 171 1.03 -11.49 -18.56
C HIS A 171 0.23 -10.43 -17.81
N GLY A 172 -0.32 -10.76 -16.64
CA GLY A 172 -1.04 -9.83 -15.75
C GLY A 172 -2.47 -9.54 -16.18
N ASP A 173 -3.07 -10.44 -16.95
CA ASP A 173 -4.47 -10.41 -17.37
C ASP A 173 -5.40 -10.84 -16.21
N ALA A 174 -4.92 -11.68 -15.29
CA ALA A 174 -5.59 -12.07 -14.05
C ALA A 174 -5.34 -11.10 -12.88
N ASP A 175 -4.59 -10.02 -13.10
CA ASP A 175 -4.30 -9.03 -12.06
C ASP A 175 -5.56 -8.25 -11.66
N LEU A 176 -5.72 -8.06 -10.36
CA LEU A 176 -6.80 -7.30 -9.77
C LEU A 176 -6.29 -6.02 -9.13
N LEU A 177 -7.03 -4.93 -9.31
CA LEU A 177 -6.76 -3.66 -8.66
C LEU A 177 -7.97 -3.20 -7.85
N LEU A 178 -7.72 -2.78 -6.62
CA LEU A 178 -8.69 -2.11 -5.77
C LEU A 178 -8.16 -0.71 -5.49
N THR A 179 -8.82 0.32 -6.03
CA THR A 179 -8.45 1.72 -5.84
C THR A 179 -8.73 2.16 -4.40
N LEU A 180 -7.83 2.93 -3.82
CA LEU A 180 -7.96 3.46 -2.45
C LEU A 180 -8.53 4.88 -2.52
N PRO A 181 -9.45 5.25 -1.61
CA PRO A 181 -9.83 6.64 -1.45
C PRO A 181 -8.69 7.48 -0.84
N PRO A 182 -8.60 8.78 -1.17
CA PRO A 182 -9.40 9.47 -2.18
C PRO A 182 -8.96 9.09 -3.60
N SER A 183 -9.93 8.87 -4.50
CA SER A 183 -9.70 8.66 -5.93
C SER A 183 -10.85 9.21 -6.75
N ASP A 184 -10.65 9.35 -8.06
CA ASP A 184 -11.71 9.71 -9.01
C ASP A 184 -12.87 8.70 -8.94
N GLN A 185 -14.11 9.18 -9.09
CA GLN A 185 -15.31 8.33 -9.04
C GLN A 185 -15.32 7.30 -10.17
N ALA A 186 -14.71 7.60 -11.32
CA ALA A 186 -14.57 6.66 -12.45
C ALA A 186 -13.76 5.41 -12.09
N LEU A 187 -12.98 5.45 -11.01
CA LEU A 187 -12.18 4.33 -10.52
C LEU A 187 -12.88 3.51 -9.42
N GLU A 188 -14.08 3.90 -9.01
CA GLU A 188 -14.94 3.20 -8.04
C GLU A 188 -14.15 2.59 -6.86
N PRO A 189 -13.78 3.39 -5.84
CA PRO A 189 -12.97 2.95 -4.71
C PRO A 189 -13.36 1.58 -4.14
N TYR A 190 -12.38 0.72 -3.94
CA TYR A 190 -12.49 -0.66 -3.45
C TYR A 190 -13.20 -1.66 -4.37
N ARG A 191 -13.74 -1.24 -5.51
CA ARG A 191 -14.28 -2.18 -6.49
C ARG A 191 -13.11 -2.85 -7.22
N PRO A 192 -13.03 -4.20 -7.25
CA PRO A 192 -12.00 -4.88 -8.01
C PRO A 192 -12.15 -4.58 -9.50
N MET A 193 -11.03 -4.26 -10.14
CA MET A 193 -10.95 -4.05 -11.59
C MET A 193 -9.78 -4.82 -12.19
N ALA A 194 -9.96 -5.31 -13.42
CA ALA A 194 -8.86 -5.89 -14.18
C ALA A 194 -7.81 -4.83 -14.55
N SER A 195 -6.55 -5.26 -14.70
CA SER A 195 -5.42 -4.40 -15.05
C SER A 195 -5.64 -3.55 -16.30
N ALA A 196 -6.18 -4.13 -17.38
CA ALA A 196 -6.45 -3.43 -18.62
C ALA A 196 -7.53 -2.34 -18.46
N ALA A 197 -8.62 -2.64 -17.72
CA ALA A 197 -9.67 -1.69 -17.44
C ALA A 197 -9.15 -0.51 -16.59
N PHE A 198 -8.38 -0.81 -15.54
CA PHE A 198 -7.73 0.22 -14.72
C PHE A 198 -6.83 1.13 -15.56
N LEU A 199 -5.98 0.53 -16.41
CA LEU A 199 -5.04 1.29 -17.22
C LEU A 199 -5.75 2.24 -18.19
N ALA A 200 -6.85 1.79 -18.81
CA ALA A 200 -7.66 2.62 -19.70
C ALA A 200 -8.24 3.86 -18.99
N VAL A 201 -8.77 3.68 -17.76
CA VAL A 201 -9.29 4.82 -16.97
C VAL A 201 -8.17 5.78 -16.59
N VAL A 202 -7.03 5.27 -16.11
CA VAL A 202 -5.88 6.11 -15.73
C VAL A 202 -5.30 6.87 -16.92
N GLN A 203 -5.29 6.26 -18.11
CA GLN A 203 -4.90 6.93 -19.35
C GLN A 203 -5.86 8.07 -19.71
N ASP A 204 -7.16 7.86 -19.54
CA ASP A 204 -8.16 8.91 -19.77
C ASP A 204 -7.98 10.09 -18.80
N LEU A 205 -7.80 9.81 -17.51
CA LEU A 205 -7.52 10.82 -16.49
C LEU A 205 -6.23 11.60 -16.82
N ALA A 206 -5.15 10.90 -17.23
CA ALA A 206 -3.89 11.54 -17.59
C ALA A 206 -4.01 12.46 -18.82
N ARG A 207 -4.88 12.12 -19.79
CA ARG A 207 -5.18 13.02 -20.93
C ARG A 207 -5.89 14.29 -20.47
N LYS A 208 -6.86 14.19 -19.57
CA LYS A 208 -7.59 15.35 -19.02
C LYS A 208 -6.66 16.32 -18.30
N VAL A 209 -5.78 15.79 -17.44
CA VAL A 209 -4.75 16.60 -16.76
C VAL A 209 -3.90 17.38 -17.78
N THR A 210 -3.44 16.72 -18.84
CA THR A 210 -2.63 17.38 -19.89
C THR A 210 -3.40 18.52 -20.59
N SER A 211 -4.70 18.29 -20.88
CA SER A 211 -5.54 19.29 -21.53
C SER A 211 -5.73 20.53 -20.66
N GLU A 212 -5.98 20.37 -19.37
CA GLU A 212 -6.18 21.50 -18.46
C GLU A 212 -4.93 22.38 -18.28
N TYR A 213 -3.74 21.77 -18.27
CA TYR A 213 -2.48 22.51 -18.24
C TYR A 213 -2.20 23.24 -19.58
N ALA A 214 -2.65 22.69 -20.71
CA ALA A 214 -2.50 23.33 -22.03
C ALA A 214 -3.44 24.54 -22.22
N THR A 215 -4.61 24.56 -21.57
CA THR A 215 -5.55 25.70 -21.67
C THR A 215 -5.27 26.82 -20.66
N ARG A 216 -4.40 26.58 -19.68
CA ARG A 216 -4.01 27.56 -18.64
C ARG A 216 -2.66 28.25 -18.89
N GLY A 217 -1.95 27.88 -19.96
CA GLY A 217 -0.71 28.53 -20.41
C GLY A 217 -0.97 29.42 -21.61
#